data_AF-A0A9D5LZS7-F1
#
_entry.id   AF-A0A9D5LZS7-F1
#
_cell.length_a   1.000
_cell.length_b   1.000
_cell.length_c   1.000
_cell.angle_alpha   90.00
_cell.angle_beta   90.00
_cell.angle_gamma   90.00
#
_symmetry.space_group_name_H-M   'P 1'
#
loop_
_entity.id
_entity.type
_entity.pdbx_description
1 polymer ?
#
loop_
_entity_poly.entity_id
_entity_poly.type
_entity_poly.pdbx_seq_one_letter_code
_entity_poly.pdbx_strand_id
1 'polypeptide(L)' 'KKQFEIDGETVVLEKGQSILIEKGARIRYSNPFEESCEYIAICLPAFSMELVNREEL' A
#
# COMPACT_ATOMS: atom_id res chain seq x y z
N LYS A 1 -11.81 1.88 -5.93
CA LYS A 1 -10.46 1.63 -6.48
C LYS A 1 -9.43 2.09 -5.46
N LYS A 2 -8.21 1.55 -5.47
CA LYS A 2 -7.14 1.97 -4.56
C LYS A 2 -5.82 2.09 -5.31
N GLN A 3 -5.08 3.17 -5.10
CA GLN A 3 -3.78 3.37 -5.74
C GLN A 3 -2.64 3.07 -4.75
N PHE A 4 -1.63 2.38 -5.26
CA PHE A 4 -0.37 2.08 -4.60
C PHE A 4 0.75 2.50 -5.55
N GLU A 5 1.74 3.21 -5.03
CA GLU A 5 3.00 3.41 -5.74
C GLU A 5 4.05 2.53 -5.08
N ILE A 6 4.71 1.70 -5.88
CA ILE A 6 5.63 0.64 -5.45
C ILE A 6 6.90 0.81 -6.28
N ASP A 7 8.01 1.17 -5.63
CA ASP A 7 9.30 1.39 -6.29
C ASP A 7 9.25 2.36 -7.50
N GLY A 8 8.34 3.34 -7.45
CA GLY A 8 8.12 4.33 -8.50
C GLY A 8 7.10 3.92 -9.57
N GLU A 9 6.60 2.69 -9.53
CA GLU A 9 5.52 2.22 -10.40
C GLU A 9 4.15 2.39 -9.75
N THR A 10 3.15 2.79 -10.55
CA THR A 10 1.77 2.98 -10.07
C THR A 10 0.93 1.75 -10.37
N VAL A 11 0.32 1.19 -9.33
CA VAL A 11 -0.63 0.08 -9.40
C VAL A 11 -1.97 0.53 -8.86
N VAL A 12 -3.05 0.31 -9.63
CA VAL A 12 -4.42 0.60 -9.20
C VAL A 12 -5.20 -0.71 -9.08
N LEU A 13 -5.77 -0.96 -7.90
CA LEU A 13 -6.65 -2.09 -7.66
C LEU A 13 -8.11 -1.72 -7.75
N GLU A 14 -8.85 -2.59 -8.43
CA GLU A 14 -10.31 -2.64 -8.48
C GLU A 14 -10.85 -3.57 -7.39
N LYS A 15 -12.18 -3.57 -7.21
CA LYS A 15 -12.85 -4.45 -6.24
C LYS A 15 -12.55 -5.93 -6.56
N GLY A 16 -12.17 -6.68 -5.52
CA GLY A 16 -11.89 -8.12 -5.62
C GLY A 16 -10.47 -8.47 -6.08
N GLN A 17 -9.63 -7.47 -6.35
CA GLN A 17 -8.22 -7.67 -6.67
C GLN A 17 -7.35 -7.61 -5.41
N SER A 18 -6.21 -8.28 -5.48
CA SER A 18 -5.16 -8.23 -4.45
C SER A 18 -3.79 -8.14 -5.11
N ILE A 19 -2.82 -7.65 -4.34
CA ILE A 19 -1.40 -7.65 -4.72
C ILE A 19 -0.58 -8.15 -3.53
N LEU A 20 0.57 -8.75 -3.84
CA LEU A 20 1.62 -9.03 -2.89
C LEU A 20 2.75 -8.04 -3.13
N ILE A 21 3.27 -7.45 -2.04
CA ILE A 21 4.36 -6.50 -2.08
C ILE A 21 5.48 -7.09 -1.25
N GLU A 22 6.61 -7.36 -1.89
CA GLU A 22 7.76 -7.98 -1.24
C GLU A 22 8.44 -7.01 -0.27
N LYS A 23 9.08 -7.57 0.76
CA LYS A 23 9.81 -6.76 1.76
C LYS A 23 10.90 -5.92 1.09
N GLY A 24 11.10 -4.70 1.60
CA GLY A 24 12.11 -3.78 1.08
C GLY A 24 11.63 -2.88 -0.06
N ALA A 25 10.43 -3.12 -0.61
CA ALA A 25 9.81 -2.19 -1.55
C ALA A 25 9.49 -0.85 -0.87
N ARG A 26 9.74 0.24 -1.60
CA ARG A 26 9.32 1.58 -1.20
C ARG A 26 7.87 1.79 -1.62
N ILE A 27 6.99 2.06 -0.66
CA ILE A 27 5.55 2.12 -0.91
C ILE A 27 4.90 3.44 -0.47
N ARG A 28 3.98 3.94 -1.30
CA ARG A 28 3.06 5.04 -0.96
C ARG A 28 1.62 4.62 -1.23
N TYR A 29 0.78 4.70 -0.19
CA TYR A 29 -0.65 4.43 -0.29
C TYR A 29 -1.40 5.74 -0.57
N SER A 30 -2.25 5.78 -1.60
CA SER A 30 -3.04 6.97 -1.93
C SER A 30 -4.47 6.59 -2.33
N ASN A 31 -5.42 7.51 -2.18
CA ASN A 31 -6.76 7.36 -2.74
C ASN A 31 -7.10 8.65 -3.51
N PRO A 32 -6.59 8.81 -4.75
CA PRO A 32 -6.82 10.00 -5.56
C PRO A 32 -8.20 10.01 -6.25
N PHE A 33 -9.09 9.09 -5.87
CA PHE A 33 -10.42 8.94 -6.47
C PHE A 33 -11.49 9.62 -5.63
N GLU A 34 -12.59 10.03 -6.25
CA GLU A 34 -13.72 10.65 -5.55
C GLU A 34 -14.42 9.66 -4.61
N GLU A 35 -14.47 8.38 -5.00
CA GLU A 35 -15.09 7.35 -4.18
C GLU A 35 -14.22 6.95 -2.99
N SER A 36 -14.85 6.81 -1.83
CA SER A 36 -14.21 6.20 -0.67
C SER A 36 -13.83 4.75 -0.98
N CYS A 37 -12.68 4.33 -0.44
CA CYS A 37 -12.19 2.97 -0.62
C CYS A 37 -11.86 2.36 0.73
N GLU A 38 -12.45 1.20 0.99
CA GLU A 38 -12.05 0.30 2.07
C GLU A 38 -11.11 -0.77 1.49
N TYR A 39 -10.04 -1.09 2.23
CA TYR A 39 -9.11 -2.13 1.86
C TYR A 39 -8.55 -2.80 3.12
N ILE A 40 -8.06 -4.02 2.97
CA ILE A 40 -7.41 -4.78 4.04
C ILE A 40 -5.95 -4.97 3.64
N ALA A 41 -5.05 -4.65 4.56
CA ALA A 41 -3.64 -4.99 4.45
C ALA A 41 -3.31 -6.13 5.41
N ILE A 42 -2.61 -7.14 4.92
CA ILE A 42 -2.12 -8.27 5.72
C ILE A 42 -0.60 -8.21 5.68
N CYS A 43 0.03 -8.05 6.85
CA CYS A 43 1.48 -7.92 6.97
C CYS A 43 2.10 -9.18 7.58
N LEU A 44 3.25 -9.58 7.05
CA LEU A 44 4.11 -10.62 7.61
C LEU A 44 5.55 -10.09 7.66
N PRO A 45 6.16 -9.92 8.86
CA PRO A 45 5.58 -10.10 10.19
C PRO A 45 4.42 -9.12 10.47
N ALA A 46 3.69 -9.34 11.56
CA ALA A 46 2.60 -8.46 11.96
C ALA A 46 3.06 -6.99 11.99
N PHE A 47 2.19 -6.08 11.54
CA PHE A 47 2.52 -4.66 11.48
C PHE A 47 2.92 -4.13 12.87
N SER A 48 4.02 -3.39 12.93
CA SER A 48 4.47 -2.66 14.11
C SER A 48 5.01 -1.29 13.69
N MET A 49 4.69 -0.28 14.49
CA MET A 49 5.22 1.08 14.31
C MET A 49 6.74 1.16 14.47
N GLU A 50 7.36 0.22 15.18
CA GLU A 50 8.82 0.14 15.35
C GLU A 50 9.51 -0.50 14.13
N LEU A 51 8.77 -1.30 13.35
CA LEU A 51 9.30 -2.03 12.19
C LEU A 51 9.09 -1.31 10.86
N VAL A 52 8.32 -0.21 10.85
CA VAL A 52 8.06 0.55 9.64
C VAL A 52 9.19 1.54 9.36
N ASN A 53 9.82 1.40 8.19
CA ASN A 53 10.86 2.32 7.71
C ASN A 53 10.23 3.59 7.13
N ARG A 54 9.71 4.48 7.98
CA ARG A 54 9.14 5.77 7.53
C ARG A 54 10.25 6.73 7.12
N GLU A 55 10.07 7.39 5.99
CA GLU A 55 10.90 8.53 5.58
C GLU A 55 10.58 9.76 6.45
N GLU A 56 11.60 10.54 6.79
CA GLU A 56 11.41 11.86 7.41
C GLU A 56 10.82 12.84 6.39
N LEU A 57 10.02 13.80 6.88
CA LEU A 57 9.32 14.82 6.07
C LEU A 57 10.27 15.86 5.49
#